data_AF-A0A100WQ86-F1
#
_entry.id   AF-A0A100WQ86-F1
#
_cell.length_a   1.000
_cell.length_b   1.000
_cell.length_c   1.000
_cell.angle_alpha   90.00
_cell.angle_beta   90.00
_cell.angle_gamma   90.00
#
_symmetry.space_group_name_H-M   'P 1'
#
loop_
_entity.id
_entity.type
_entity.pdbx_description
1 polymer ?
#
loop_
_entity_poly.entity_id
_entity_poly.type
_entity_poly.pdbx_seq_one_letter_code
_entity_poly.pdbx_strand_id
1 'polypeptide(L)'
;MSVLIGGESSRAAGTGRVRADWSSKQAEFSERFSALRAQVVGVLGIEGPPGLEADSPAQAGEVISDFSRLCALRLRAVPSSDTETERQLYTLLLRLQQLAMDWYLFETGVRSQRLADCAVSLNRLRAMPTTAALVDNACHELVFRLGFRRAVLSTVDAAGWKPLILLDRTEVANRAWFSAWQNQPVPLMPATPEAVSLSRRQPTLIQDTADAPVYRPLIVQAGQSRSYVVAPLVQGSDVMGFLHIDHYPETTRVDEADRDVLWAFADGFSHIYQRAALLENLRQQRDTIRDMLITTVDQIDDLCDLGTDAAAWSSDDRANGHDLGAAPGSHAPHRVELTERESEVLRLMVTGASNHEIADQLVITEGTVKSHVKHILRKYGAVNRAQAIAWALQST
;
A
#
# COMPACT_ATOMS: atom_id res chain seq x y z
N MET A 1 -10.49 -22.44 -28.46
CA MET A 1 -11.51 -22.01 -27.49
C MET A 1 -11.00 -20.76 -26.80
N SER A 2 -11.42 -19.60 -27.32
CA SER A 2 -11.06 -18.28 -26.80
C SER A 2 -11.92 -18.00 -25.56
N VAL A 3 -11.30 -17.78 -24.40
CA VAL A 3 -12.01 -17.36 -23.18
C VAL A 3 -11.93 -15.83 -23.13
N LEU A 4 -13.08 -15.21 -23.36
CA LEU A 4 -13.30 -13.78 -23.32
C LEU A 4 -13.07 -13.23 -21.91
N ILE A 5 -12.23 -12.21 -21.84
CA ILE A 5 -12.03 -11.30 -20.72
C ILE A 5 -13.31 -10.45 -20.60
N GLY A 6 -14.02 -10.59 -19.48
CA GLY A 6 -15.24 -9.83 -19.19
C GLY A 6 -15.21 -9.18 -17.81
N GLY A 7 -15.15 -7.85 -17.78
CA GLY A 7 -15.80 -6.96 -16.80
C GLY A 7 -15.24 -6.90 -15.38
N GLU A 8 -14.35 -5.93 -15.12
CA GLU A 8 -13.75 -5.63 -13.80
C GLU A 8 -14.66 -4.91 -12.79
N SER A 9 -15.92 -4.59 -13.09
CA SER A 9 -16.73 -3.71 -12.22
C SER A 9 -17.67 -4.39 -11.21
N SER A 10 -17.65 -5.72 -11.05
CA SER A 10 -18.63 -6.44 -10.19
C SER A 10 -18.07 -7.13 -8.93
N ARG A 11 -16.75 -7.23 -8.75
CA ARG A 11 -16.17 -8.05 -7.66
C ARG A 11 -16.20 -7.42 -6.26
N ALA A 12 -16.43 -6.12 -6.13
CA ALA A 12 -16.52 -5.47 -4.81
C ALA A 12 -17.76 -5.90 -4.01
N ALA A 13 -18.87 -6.22 -4.68
CA ALA A 13 -20.08 -6.77 -4.06
C ALA A 13 -19.98 -8.28 -3.78
N GLY A 14 -19.03 -8.98 -4.42
CA GLY A 14 -18.86 -10.44 -4.31
C GLY A 14 -18.23 -10.91 -3.00
N THR A 15 -17.24 -10.18 -2.46
CA THR A 15 -16.51 -10.59 -1.25
C THR A 15 -17.40 -10.57 0.00
N GLY A 16 -18.34 -9.62 0.09
CA GLY A 16 -19.33 -9.57 1.17
C GLY A 16 -20.29 -10.75 1.17
N ARG A 17 -20.75 -11.18 -0.02
CA ARG A 17 -21.64 -12.34 -0.18
C ARG A 17 -20.94 -13.66 0.14
N VAL A 18 -19.69 -13.82 -0.30
CA VAL A 18 -18.86 -15.01 -0.02
C VAL A 18 -18.58 -15.14 1.48
N ARG A 19 -18.29 -14.02 2.17
CA ARG A 19 -18.07 -14.04 3.63
C ARG A 19 -19.33 -14.33 4.43
N ALA A 20 -20.49 -13.82 4.01
CA ALA A 20 -21.77 -14.17 4.63
C ALA A 20 -22.07 -15.68 4.49
N ASP A 21 -21.71 -16.27 3.34
CA ASP A 21 -21.81 -17.71 3.10
C ASP A 21 -20.87 -18.50 4.04
N TRP A 22 -19.64 -18.02 4.26
CA TRP A 22 -18.71 -18.62 5.21
C TRP A 22 -19.22 -18.58 6.64
N SER A 23 -19.75 -17.45 7.11
CA SER A 23 -20.30 -17.36 8.46
C SER A 23 -21.50 -18.28 8.66
N SER A 24 -22.35 -18.42 7.64
CA SER A 24 -23.48 -19.36 7.68
C SER A 24 -22.99 -20.80 7.80
N LYS A 25 -21.98 -21.18 7.02
CA LYS A 25 -21.45 -22.54 7.01
C LYS A 25 -20.70 -22.88 8.30
N GLN A 26 -19.97 -21.92 8.85
CA GLN A 26 -19.32 -22.06 10.15
C GLN A 26 -20.34 -22.24 11.30
N ALA A 27 -21.46 -21.52 11.25
CA ALA A 27 -22.55 -21.70 12.20
C ALA A 27 -23.18 -23.11 12.09
N GLU A 28 -23.42 -23.59 10.86
CA GLU A 28 -23.91 -24.96 10.60
C GLU A 28 -22.98 -26.01 11.22
N PHE A 29 -21.67 -25.89 11.00
CA PHE A 29 -20.71 -26.82 11.59
C PHE A 29 -20.67 -26.74 13.12
N SER A 30 -20.76 -25.55 13.69
CA SER A 30 -20.80 -25.37 15.15
C SER A 30 -22.04 -26.02 15.77
N GLU A 31 -23.20 -25.92 15.10
CA GLU A 31 -24.43 -26.59 15.53
C GLU A 31 -24.30 -28.11 15.44
N ARG A 32 -23.78 -28.63 14.32
CA ARG A 32 -23.48 -30.06 14.14
C ARG A 32 -22.55 -30.59 15.23
N PHE A 33 -21.49 -29.82 15.56
CA PHE A 33 -20.58 -30.17 16.64
C PHE A 33 -21.29 -30.20 17.99
N SER A 34 -22.07 -29.18 18.31
CA SER A 34 -22.81 -29.08 19.58
C SER A 34 -23.73 -30.29 19.80
N ALA A 35 -24.45 -30.69 18.75
CA ALA A 35 -25.31 -31.88 18.77
C ALA A 35 -24.52 -33.19 19.00
N LEU A 36 -23.35 -33.34 18.38
CA LEU A 36 -22.47 -34.50 18.61
C LEU A 36 -21.88 -34.49 20.01
N ARG A 37 -21.41 -33.33 20.49
CA ARG A 37 -20.89 -33.16 21.86
C ARG A 37 -21.93 -33.59 22.90
N ALA A 38 -23.18 -33.16 22.75
CA ALA A 38 -24.26 -33.55 23.67
C ALA A 38 -24.47 -35.08 23.70
N GLN A 39 -24.40 -35.74 22.55
CA GLN A 39 -24.49 -37.21 22.48
C GLN A 39 -23.28 -37.88 23.12
N VAL A 40 -22.06 -37.39 22.87
CA VAL A 40 -20.85 -37.95 23.47
C VAL A 40 -20.87 -37.80 24.99
N VAL A 41 -21.23 -36.62 25.50
CA VAL A 41 -21.39 -36.39 26.96
C VAL A 41 -22.44 -37.33 27.54
N GLY A 42 -23.57 -37.54 26.86
CA GLY A 42 -24.61 -38.47 27.29
C GLY A 42 -24.14 -39.93 27.38
N VAL A 43 -23.34 -40.39 26.41
CA VAL A 43 -22.83 -41.79 26.37
C VAL A 43 -21.66 -41.99 27.35
N LEU A 44 -20.80 -40.98 27.51
CA LEU A 44 -19.62 -41.08 28.38
C LEU A 44 -19.95 -40.82 29.86
N GLY A 45 -21.00 -40.06 30.16
CA GLY A 45 -21.35 -39.67 31.53
C GLY A 45 -20.31 -38.76 32.20
N ILE A 46 -19.47 -38.09 31.41
CA ILE A 46 -18.42 -37.18 31.90
C ILE A 46 -18.77 -35.74 31.58
N GLU A 47 -18.27 -34.80 32.39
CA GLU A 47 -18.07 -33.44 31.90
C GLU A 47 -17.03 -33.50 30.78
N GLY A 48 -17.51 -33.46 29.54
CA GLY A 48 -16.64 -33.49 28.36
C GLY A 48 -15.78 -32.23 28.28
N PRO A 49 -14.74 -32.22 27.42
CA PRO A 49 -13.93 -31.04 27.17
C PRO A 49 -14.78 -29.81 26.80
N PRO A 50 -14.22 -28.59 26.97
CA PRO A 50 -14.92 -27.37 26.61
C PRO A 50 -15.46 -27.44 25.17
N GLY A 51 -16.59 -26.77 24.94
CA GLY A 51 -17.17 -26.67 23.60
C GLY A 51 -16.29 -25.81 22.68
N LEU A 52 -16.69 -25.67 21.42
CA LEU A 52 -16.06 -24.71 20.52
C LEU A 52 -16.26 -23.30 21.07
N GLU A 53 -15.17 -22.57 21.25
CA GLU A 53 -15.22 -21.14 21.51
C GLU A 53 -15.70 -20.44 20.23
N ALA A 54 -16.77 -19.64 20.34
CA ALA A 54 -17.38 -18.97 19.19
C ALA A 54 -16.42 -17.96 18.54
N ASP A 55 -15.40 -17.50 19.27
CA ASP A 55 -14.41 -16.52 18.85
C ASP A 55 -13.10 -17.10 18.32
N SER A 56 -12.88 -18.43 18.37
CA SER A 56 -11.64 -19.10 17.93
C SER A 56 -11.89 -20.37 17.08
N PRO A 57 -12.26 -20.22 15.79
CA PRO A 57 -12.56 -21.36 14.93
C PRO A 57 -11.38 -22.32 14.68
N ALA A 58 -10.14 -21.81 14.70
CA ALA A 58 -8.95 -22.60 14.41
C ALA A 58 -8.68 -23.75 15.41
N GLN A 59 -9.29 -23.71 16.60
CA GLN A 59 -9.19 -24.79 17.59
C GLN A 59 -10.20 -25.92 17.36
N ALA A 60 -11.12 -25.78 16.40
CA ALA A 60 -12.19 -26.74 16.22
C ALA A 60 -11.71 -28.15 15.88
N GLY A 61 -10.66 -28.26 15.05
CA GLY A 61 -10.04 -29.55 14.74
C GLY A 61 -9.46 -30.25 15.97
N GLU A 62 -8.81 -29.51 16.87
CA GLU A 62 -8.24 -30.06 18.11
C GLU A 62 -9.34 -30.54 19.06
N VAL A 63 -10.37 -29.72 19.26
CA VAL A 63 -11.52 -30.08 20.11
C VAL A 63 -12.26 -31.31 19.56
N ILE A 64 -12.52 -31.37 18.24
CA ILE A 64 -13.16 -32.55 17.62
C ILE A 64 -12.28 -33.80 17.78
N SER A 65 -10.96 -33.65 17.65
CA SER A 65 -10.00 -34.74 17.85
C SER A 65 -10.01 -35.25 19.29
N ASP A 66 -10.13 -34.36 20.28
CA ASP A 66 -10.22 -34.73 21.69
C ASP A 66 -11.49 -35.53 22.01
N PHE A 67 -12.65 -35.09 21.50
CA PHE A 67 -13.88 -35.88 21.62
C PHE A 67 -13.77 -37.24 20.92
N SER A 68 -13.13 -37.29 19.74
CA SER A 68 -12.88 -38.55 19.03
C SER A 68 -12.01 -39.51 19.84
N ARG A 69 -10.97 -38.97 20.50
CA ARG A 69 -10.08 -39.71 21.40
C ARG A 69 -10.83 -40.25 22.61
N LEU A 70 -11.70 -39.46 23.23
CA LEU A 70 -12.52 -39.90 24.36
C LEU A 70 -13.47 -41.04 23.99
N CYS A 71 -14.13 -40.95 22.83
CA CYS A 71 -14.95 -42.04 22.30
C CYS A 71 -14.12 -43.32 22.08
N ALA A 72 -12.93 -43.19 21.48
CA ALA A 72 -12.04 -44.33 21.24
C ALA A 72 -11.55 -44.98 22.54
N LEU A 73 -11.22 -44.18 23.56
CA LEU A 73 -10.81 -44.67 24.86
C LEU A 73 -11.95 -45.40 25.58
N ARG A 74 -13.17 -44.84 25.55
CA ARG A 74 -14.33 -45.51 26.15
C ARG A 74 -14.63 -46.82 25.46
N LEU A 75 -14.59 -46.84 24.11
CA LEU A 75 -14.86 -48.03 23.31
C LEU A 75 -13.95 -49.21 23.69
N ARG A 76 -12.65 -48.94 23.95
CA ARG A 76 -11.71 -49.96 24.43
C ARG A 76 -12.05 -50.54 25.81
N ALA A 77 -12.83 -49.82 26.61
CA ALA A 77 -13.24 -50.20 27.95
C ALA A 77 -14.70 -50.69 28.02
N VAL A 78 -15.40 -50.81 26.89
CA VAL A 78 -16.77 -51.36 26.85
C VAL A 78 -16.71 -52.89 27.00
N PRO A 79 -17.46 -53.50 27.93
CA PRO A 79 -17.59 -54.95 28.02
C PRO A 79 -18.21 -55.53 26.74
N SER A 80 -17.75 -56.70 26.28
CA SER A 80 -18.24 -57.36 25.07
C SER A 80 -19.75 -57.73 25.08
N SER A 81 -20.40 -57.63 26.24
CA SER A 81 -21.85 -57.83 26.39
C SER A 81 -22.69 -56.59 26.09
N ASP A 82 -22.09 -55.39 26.08
CA ASP A 82 -22.80 -54.12 25.89
C ASP A 82 -22.66 -53.62 24.43
N THR A 83 -23.32 -54.36 23.53
CA THR A 83 -23.28 -54.11 22.08
C THR A 83 -23.94 -52.80 21.67
N GLU A 84 -24.88 -52.29 22.47
CA GLU A 84 -25.57 -51.03 22.16
C GLU A 84 -24.67 -49.83 22.44
N THR A 85 -23.99 -49.76 23.58
CA THR A 85 -23.00 -48.71 23.86
C THR A 85 -21.85 -48.76 22.86
N GLU A 86 -21.39 -49.96 22.51
CA GLU A 86 -20.35 -50.16 21.49
C GLU A 86 -20.77 -49.57 20.12
N ARG A 87 -21.97 -49.91 19.65
CA ARG A 87 -22.54 -49.41 18.38
C ARG A 87 -22.73 -47.88 18.38
N GLN A 88 -23.19 -47.33 19.50
CA GLN A 88 -23.34 -45.88 19.67
C GLN A 88 -21.99 -45.17 19.58
N LEU A 89 -20.96 -45.67 20.28
CA LEU A 89 -19.62 -45.09 20.24
C LEU A 89 -18.99 -45.16 18.85
N TYR A 90 -19.12 -46.27 18.12
CA TYR A 90 -18.66 -46.34 16.72
C TYR A 90 -19.34 -45.31 15.84
N THR A 91 -20.66 -45.15 15.99
CA THR A 91 -21.44 -44.18 15.21
C THR A 91 -20.99 -42.75 15.51
N LEU A 92 -20.76 -42.42 16.79
CA LEU A 92 -20.27 -41.11 17.21
C LEU A 92 -18.87 -40.84 16.68
N LEU A 93 -17.98 -41.82 16.75
CA LEU A 93 -16.60 -41.69 16.28
C LEU A 93 -16.55 -41.43 14.76
N LEU A 94 -17.34 -42.17 13.97
CA LEU A 94 -17.48 -41.92 12.52
C LEU A 94 -18.03 -40.52 12.22
N ARG A 95 -19.06 -40.07 12.96
CA ARG A 95 -19.66 -38.74 12.76
C ARG A 95 -18.71 -37.61 13.14
N LEU A 96 -17.94 -37.77 14.21
CA LEU A 96 -16.91 -36.81 14.61
C LEU A 96 -15.79 -36.73 13.58
N GLN A 97 -15.33 -37.88 13.06
CA GLN A 97 -14.32 -37.91 11.99
C GLN A 97 -14.81 -37.27 10.70
N GLN A 98 -16.07 -37.53 10.30
CA GLN A 98 -16.67 -36.87 9.14
C GLN A 98 -16.75 -35.36 9.34
N LEU A 99 -17.19 -34.91 10.52
CA LEU A 99 -17.26 -33.48 10.84
C LEU A 99 -15.86 -32.83 10.81
N ALA A 100 -14.85 -33.48 11.37
CA ALA A 100 -13.47 -33.00 11.31
C ALA A 100 -12.97 -32.83 9.87
N MET A 101 -13.25 -33.81 9.00
CA MET A 101 -12.87 -33.75 7.59
C MET A 101 -13.61 -32.64 6.84
N ASP A 102 -14.93 -32.53 7.03
CA ASP A 102 -15.72 -31.48 6.40
C ASP A 102 -15.24 -30.08 6.84
N TRP A 103 -14.95 -29.91 8.14
CA TRP A 103 -14.43 -28.67 8.70
C TRP A 103 -13.06 -28.32 8.12
N TYR A 104 -12.13 -29.29 8.09
CA TYR A 104 -10.80 -29.10 7.53
C TYR A 104 -10.85 -28.69 6.04
N LEU A 105 -11.68 -29.34 5.25
CA LEU A 105 -11.86 -29.00 3.83
C LEU A 105 -12.44 -27.60 3.67
N PHE A 106 -13.41 -27.23 4.51
CA PHE A 106 -13.97 -25.88 4.53
C PHE A 106 -12.92 -24.82 4.88
N GLU A 107 -12.19 -24.98 5.98
CA GLU A 107 -11.13 -24.05 6.40
C GLU A 107 -10.03 -23.91 5.35
N THR A 108 -9.59 -25.03 4.78
CA THR A 108 -8.58 -25.03 3.71
C THR A 108 -9.10 -24.26 2.48
N GLY A 109 -10.37 -24.46 2.12
CA GLY A 109 -11.02 -23.72 1.03
C GLY A 109 -11.10 -22.22 1.30
N VAL A 110 -11.54 -21.82 2.49
CA VAL A 110 -11.60 -20.42 2.93
C VAL A 110 -10.21 -19.80 2.90
N ARG A 111 -9.20 -20.46 3.48
CA ARG A 111 -7.82 -20.00 3.52
C ARG A 111 -7.23 -19.81 2.12
N SER A 112 -7.43 -20.78 1.23
CA SER A 112 -7.00 -20.71 -0.17
C SER A 112 -7.61 -19.51 -0.88
N GLN A 113 -8.92 -19.28 -0.70
CA GLN A 113 -9.60 -18.13 -1.28
C GLN A 113 -9.06 -16.80 -0.72
N ARG A 114 -8.81 -16.70 0.59
CA ARG A 114 -8.25 -15.48 1.20
C ARG A 114 -6.85 -15.16 0.68
N LEU A 115 -6.01 -16.16 0.46
CA LEU A 115 -4.69 -15.98 -0.15
C LEU A 115 -4.79 -15.57 -1.64
N ALA A 116 -5.76 -16.12 -2.37
CA ALA A 116 -6.03 -15.68 -3.73
C ALA A 116 -6.48 -14.20 -3.78
N ASP A 117 -7.38 -13.79 -2.88
CA ASP A 117 -7.80 -12.40 -2.74
C ASP A 117 -6.61 -11.49 -2.39
N CYS A 118 -5.70 -11.96 -1.53
CA CYS A 118 -4.44 -11.27 -1.21
C CYS A 118 -3.58 -11.04 -2.45
N ALA A 119 -3.39 -12.05 -3.29
CA ALA A 119 -2.64 -11.90 -4.53
C ALA A 119 -3.27 -10.86 -5.48
N VAL A 120 -4.61 -10.83 -5.58
CA VAL A 120 -5.32 -9.82 -6.38
C VAL A 120 -5.11 -8.41 -5.81
N SER A 121 -5.17 -8.25 -4.49
CA SER A 121 -4.91 -6.98 -3.81
C SER A 121 -3.48 -6.48 -4.03
N LEU A 122 -2.48 -7.35 -3.88
CA LEU A 122 -1.09 -7.01 -4.19
C LEU A 122 -0.90 -6.61 -5.65
N ASN A 123 -1.59 -7.26 -6.59
CA ASN A 123 -1.53 -6.88 -8.00
C ASN A 123 -2.12 -5.47 -8.27
N ARG A 124 -3.14 -5.06 -7.52
CA ARG A 124 -3.66 -3.68 -7.58
C ARG A 124 -2.63 -2.67 -7.06
N LEU A 125 -2.05 -2.93 -5.90
CA LEU A 125 -0.98 -2.08 -5.35
C LEU A 125 0.20 -2.00 -6.31
N ARG A 126 0.55 -3.10 -6.99
CA ARG A 126 1.62 -3.14 -7.98
C ARG A 126 1.46 -2.10 -9.09
N ALA A 127 0.25 -1.71 -9.45
CA ALA A 127 -0.04 -0.72 -10.48
C ALA A 127 0.17 0.73 -10.02
N MET A 128 0.37 0.97 -8.72
CA MET A 128 0.55 2.32 -8.19
C MET A 128 1.95 2.87 -8.52
N PRO A 129 2.04 4.15 -8.93
CA PRO A 129 3.27 4.69 -9.50
C PRO A 129 4.28 5.22 -8.47
N THR A 130 3.86 5.47 -7.23
CA THR A 130 4.67 6.11 -6.18
C THR A 130 4.57 5.35 -4.86
N THR A 131 5.59 5.52 -4.03
CA THR A 131 5.62 4.95 -2.67
C THR A 131 4.52 5.51 -1.76
N ALA A 132 4.19 6.80 -1.90
CA ALA A 132 3.10 7.44 -1.16
C ALA A 132 1.74 6.78 -1.46
N ALA A 133 1.43 6.56 -2.73
CA ALA A 133 0.18 5.90 -3.13
C ALA A 133 0.07 4.48 -2.57
N LEU A 134 1.18 3.74 -2.53
CA LEU A 134 1.22 2.39 -1.91
C LEU A 134 0.88 2.45 -0.42
N VAL A 135 1.53 3.35 0.31
CA VAL A 135 1.35 3.56 1.75
C VAL A 135 -0.11 3.93 2.06
N ASP A 136 -0.68 4.86 1.30
CA ASP A 136 -2.07 5.33 1.48
C ASP A 136 -3.11 4.22 1.25
N ASN A 137 -2.80 3.24 0.39
CA ASN A 137 -3.74 2.19 0.00
C ASN A 137 -3.49 0.83 0.67
N ALA A 138 -2.37 0.64 1.37
CA ALA A 138 -2.04 -0.64 2.01
C ALA A 138 -3.12 -1.08 3.00
N CYS A 139 -3.49 -0.21 3.94
CA CYS A 139 -4.55 -0.48 4.91
C CYS A 139 -5.92 -0.63 4.22
N HIS A 140 -6.16 0.09 3.12
CA HIS A 140 -7.41 -0.01 2.37
C HIS A 140 -7.63 -1.40 1.78
N GLU A 141 -6.60 -1.99 1.16
CA GLU A 141 -6.67 -3.36 0.66
C GLU A 141 -6.89 -4.38 1.80
N LEU A 142 -6.18 -4.23 2.93
CA LEU A 142 -6.35 -5.09 4.11
C LEU A 142 -7.79 -5.06 4.64
N VAL A 143 -8.37 -3.87 4.82
CA VAL A 143 -9.69 -3.72 5.45
C VAL A 143 -10.83 -4.03 4.48
N PHE A 144 -10.79 -3.53 3.25
CA PHE A 144 -11.93 -3.62 2.33
C PHE A 144 -11.87 -4.80 1.36
N ARG A 145 -10.70 -5.43 1.17
CA ARG A 145 -10.55 -6.59 0.27
C ARG A 145 -10.20 -7.87 1.01
N LEU A 146 -9.22 -7.83 1.92
CA LEU A 146 -8.80 -9.01 2.70
C LEU A 146 -9.64 -9.21 3.95
N GLY A 147 -10.40 -8.16 4.27
CA GLY A 147 -11.54 -8.12 5.15
C GLY A 147 -11.22 -8.25 6.63
N PHE A 148 -10.07 -7.73 7.02
CA PHE A 148 -9.83 -7.32 8.40
C PHE A 148 -10.76 -6.16 8.77
N ARG A 149 -11.02 -5.96 10.06
CA ARG A 149 -11.83 -4.80 10.49
C ARG A 149 -10.98 -3.56 10.65
N ARG A 150 -9.79 -3.72 11.22
CA ARG A 150 -8.83 -2.64 11.35
C ARG A 150 -7.47 -3.06 10.83
N ALA A 151 -6.78 -2.10 10.24
CA ALA A 151 -5.39 -2.22 9.85
C ALA A 151 -4.64 -0.97 10.27
N VAL A 152 -3.44 -1.14 10.83
CA VAL A 152 -2.52 -0.06 11.14
C VAL A 152 -1.22 -0.29 10.37
N LEU A 153 -0.74 0.75 9.69
CA LEU A 153 0.59 0.80 9.12
C LEU A 153 1.46 1.68 10.01
N SER A 154 2.66 1.21 10.31
CA SER A 154 3.63 1.88 11.17
C SER A 154 5.02 1.92 10.52
N THR A 155 5.85 2.88 10.91
CA THR A 155 7.28 2.92 10.59
C THR A 155 8.13 2.50 11.78
N VAL A 156 9.38 2.10 11.54
CA VAL A 156 10.35 1.74 12.58
C VAL A 156 11.61 2.61 12.45
N ASP A 157 12.09 3.12 13.58
CA ASP A 157 13.36 3.83 13.69
C ASP A 157 14.08 3.51 15.01
N ALA A 158 15.16 4.24 15.32
CA ALA A 158 15.95 4.02 16.53
C ALA A 158 15.20 4.27 17.85
N ALA A 159 14.13 5.07 17.84
CA ALA A 159 13.33 5.38 19.03
C ALA A 159 12.22 4.35 19.29
N GLY A 160 11.88 3.52 18.30
CA GLY A 160 10.82 2.54 18.39
C GLY A 160 10.03 2.44 17.09
N TRP A 161 8.75 2.09 17.20
CA TRP A 161 7.84 2.09 16.06
C TRP A 161 6.80 3.21 16.19
N LYS A 162 6.36 3.77 15.07
CA LYS A 162 5.46 4.92 15.02
C LYS A 162 4.22 4.58 14.18
N PRO A 163 3.02 4.57 14.77
CA PRO A 163 1.80 4.39 14.01
C PRO A 163 1.61 5.55 13.02
N LEU A 164 1.43 5.25 11.74
CA LEU A 164 1.31 6.25 10.67
C LEU A 164 -0.13 6.36 10.18
N ILE A 165 -0.73 5.22 9.81
CA ILE A 165 -2.07 5.16 9.22
C ILE A 165 -2.88 4.14 9.98
N LEU A 166 -4.08 4.53 10.43
CA LEU A 166 -5.12 3.62 10.89
C LEU A 166 -6.26 3.67 9.89
N LEU A 167 -6.68 2.49 9.43
CA LEU A 167 -7.95 2.33 8.76
C LEU A 167 -8.83 1.38 9.56
N ASP A 168 -10.04 1.83 9.83
CA ASP A 168 -11.10 1.08 10.48
C ASP A 168 -12.28 1.01 9.51
N ARG A 169 -12.93 -0.15 9.44
CA ARG A 169 -14.14 -0.36 8.66
C ARG A 169 -15.34 0.40 9.23
N THR A 170 -15.37 0.65 10.53
CA THR A 170 -16.40 1.48 11.18
C THR A 170 -16.08 2.96 10.96
N GLU A 171 -17.10 3.77 10.66
CA GLU A 171 -16.92 5.19 10.28
C GLU A 171 -16.18 6.05 11.32
N VAL A 172 -15.73 7.23 10.84
CA VAL A 172 -14.85 8.28 11.42
C VAL A 172 -14.87 8.50 12.93
N ALA A 173 -15.97 8.25 13.63
CA ALA A 173 -16.12 8.52 15.07
C ALA A 173 -15.08 7.80 15.95
N ASN A 174 -14.56 6.65 15.50
CA ASN A 174 -13.60 5.85 16.27
C ASN A 174 -12.12 6.15 15.95
N ARG A 175 -11.79 7.24 15.22
CA ARG A 175 -10.38 7.61 14.94
C ARG A 175 -9.78 8.59 15.94
N ALA A 176 -10.59 9.25 16.76
CA ALA A 176 -10.12 10.32 17.66
C ALA A 176 -9.05 9.86 18.67
N TRP A 177 -9.10 8.58 19.09
CA TRP A 177 -8.07 8.03 19.97
C TRP A 177 -6.71 7.90 19.28
N PHE A 178 -6.70 7.65 17.96
CA PHE A 178 -5.47 7.37 17.21
C PHE A 178 -4.64 8.63 16.94
N SER A 179 -5.27 9.81 16.84
CA SER A 179 -4.53 11.06 16.59
C SER A 179 -3.52 11.38 17.69
N ALA A 180 -3.78 10.94 18.93
CA ALA A 180 -2.83 11.09 20.04
C ALA A 180 -1.58 10.20 19.90
N TRP A 181 -1.65 9.16 19.08
CA TRP A 181 -0.60 8.17 18.86
C TRP A 181 0.06 8.29 17.48
N GLN A 182 -0.59 8.97 16.54
CA GLN A 182 -0.09 9.12 15.19
C GLN A 182 1.28 9.82 15.21
N ASN A 183 2.27 9.20 14.58
CA ASN A 183 3.68 9.61 14.56
C ASN A 183 4.37 9.66 15.93
N GLN A 184 3.73 9.20 17.00
CA GLN A 184 4.35 9.12 18.32
C GLN A 184 5.16 7.83 18.46
N PRO A 185 6.39 7.90 19.01
CA PRO A 185 7.22 6.72 19.19
C PRO A 185 6.63 5.80 20.27
N VAL A 186 6.47 4.53 19.91
CA VAL A 186 6.12 3.45 20.81
C VAL A 186 7.37 2.61 21.07
N PRO A 187 7.80 2.45 22.34
CA PRO A 187 9.04 1.76 22.65
C PRO A 187 8.95 0.27 22.32
N LEU A 188 10.03 -0.27 21.74
CA LEU A 188 10.21 -1.70 21.51
C LEU A 188 10.71 -2.37 22.79
N MET A 189 9.80 -2.70 23.70
CA MET A 189 10.15 -3.40 24.94
C MET A 189 10.52 -4.87 24.66
N PRO A 190 11.47 -5.46 25.39
CA PRO A 190 11.76 -6.88 25.27
C PRO A 190 10.50 -7.74 25.44
N ALA A 191 10.39 -8.79 24.63
CA ALA A 191 9.26 -9.70 24.55
C ALA A 191 7.94 -9.15 24.00
N THR A 192 7.84 -7.85 23.64
CA THR A 192 6.62 -7.39 22.93
C THR A 192 6.50 -8.05 21.55
N PRO A 193 5.28 -8.26 21.04
CA PRO A 193 5.08 -8.86 19.73
C PRO A 193 5.80 -8.11 18.61
N GLU A 194 5.86 -6.79 18.69
CA GLU A 194 6.59 -5.94 17.74
C GLU A 194 8.10 -6.16 17.83
N ALA A 195 8.67 -6.29 19.04
CA ALA A 195 10.10 -6.56 19.22
C ALA A 195 10.48 -7.98 18.78
N VAL A 196 9.61 -8.96 19.03
CA VAL A 196 9.77 -10.33 18.52
C VAL A 196 9.69 -10.36 17.00
N SER A 197 8.72 -9.65 16.43
CA SER A 197 8.55 -9.53 14.97
C SER A 197 9.73 -8.82 14.32
N LEU A 198 10.26 -7.77 14.95
CA LEU A 198 11.46 -7.05 14.50
C LEU A 198 12.67 -7.97 14.43
N SER A 199 12.94 -8.70 15.52
CA SER A 199 14.13 -9.55 15.65
C SER A 199 14.07 -10.77 14.75
N ARG A 200 12.90 -11.43 14.67
CA ARG A 200 12.70 -12.66 13.88
C ARG A 200 12.38 -12.38 12.42
N ARG A 201 11.98 -11.17 12.05
CA ARG A 201 11.48 -10.81 10.72
C ARG A 201 10.32 -11.71 10.27
N GLN A 202 9.45 -12.03 11.23
CA GLN A 202 8.31 -12.92 11.07
C GLN A 202 7.07 -12.32 11.70
N PRO A 203 5.86 -12.70 11.23
CA PRO A 203 4.63 -12.25 11.83
C PRO A 203 4.46 -12.84 13.24
N THR A 204 3.81 -12.09 14.13
CA THR A 204 3.47 -12.56 15.48
C THR A 204 1.96 -12.46 15.68
N LEU A 205 1.34 -13.57 16.08
CA LEU A 205 -0.08 -13.68 16.40
C LEU A 205 -0.27 -13.60 17.91
N ILE A 206 -1.20 -12.74 18.35
CA ILE A 206 -1.62 -12.62 19.74
C ILE A 206 -3.11 -12.91 19.81
N GLN A 207 -3.45 -14.08 20.35
CA GLN A 207 -4.83 -14.52 20.50
C GLN A 207 -5.53 -13.86 21.69
N ASP A 208 -4.81 -13.54 22.77
CA ASP A 208 -5.34 -12.80 23.91
C ASP A 208 -4.36 -11.72 24.41
N THR A 209 -4.78 -10.46 24.39
CA THR A 209 -4.01 -9.32 24.87
C THR A 209 -4.09 -9.10 26.38
N ALA A 210 -4.98 -9.82 27.10
CA ALA A 210 -5.13 -9.70 28.55
C ALA A 210 -3.83 -10.04 29.28
N ASP A 211 -3.19 -11.15 28.89
CA ASP A 211 -1.99 -11.70 29.53
C ASP A 211 -0.71 -11.57 28.69
N ALA A 212 -0.84 -11.17 27.43
CA ALA A 212 0.32 -11.00 26.54
C ALA A 212 1.17 -9.77 26.91
N PRO A 213 2.50 -9.81 26.68
CA PRO A 213 3.41 -8.70 26.92
C PRO A 213 3.27 -7.61 25.83
N VAL A 214 2.09 -7.04 25.68
CA VAL A 214 1.79 -6.01 24.67
C VAL A 214 2.02 -4.61 25.23
N TYR A 215 2.23 -3.62 24.36
CA TYR A 215 2.26 -2.22 24.78
C TYR A 215 0.84 -1.73 25.12
N ARG A 216 0.43 -1.97 26.37
CA ARG A 216 -0.94 -1.78 26.86
C ARG A 216 -1.56 -0.42 26.59
N PRO A 217 -0.86 0.73 26.72
CA PRO A 217 -1.46 2.04 26.49
C PRO A 217 -2.06 2.19 25.09
N LEU A 218 -1.36 1.70 24.07
CA LEU A 218 -1.83 1.78 22.70
C LEU A 218 -2.74 0.60 22.33
N ILE A 219 -2.28 -0.63 22.55
CA ILE A 219 -2.96 -1.83 22.01
C ILE A 219 -4.28 -2.11 22.74
N VAL A 220 -4.30 -1.99 24.06
CA VAL A 220 -5.42 -2.40 24.92
C VAL A 220 -6.25 -1.20 25.37
N GLN A 221 -5.63 -0.17 25.94
CA GLN A 221 -6.36 0.94 26.56
C GLN A 221 -6.99 1.86 25.51
N ALA A 222 -6.20 2.30 24.52
CA ALA A 222 -6.69 3.15 23.44
C ALA A 222 -7.32 2.32 22.30
N GLY A 223 -6.60 1.31 21.82
CA GLY A 223 -7.01 0.50 20.68
C GLY A 223 -8.06 -0.56 21.00
N GLN A 224 -8.24 -0.95 22.27
CA GLN A 224 -9.24 -1.95 22.71
C GLN A 224 -9.10 -3.33 22.03
N SER A 225 -7.93 -3.63 21.49
CA SER A 225 -7.68 -4.86 20.74
C SER A 225 -7.59 -6.04 21.72
N ARG A 226 -8.45 -7.05 21.53
CA ARG A 226 -8.44 -8.30 22.34
C ARG A 226 -7.52 -9.36 21.78
N SER A 227 -7.25 -9.28 20.48
CA SER A 227 -6.37 -10.16 19.72
C SER A 227 -5.89 -9.38 18.50
N TYR A 228 -4.66 -9.59 18.04
CA TYR A 228 -4.15 -8.95 16.83
C TYR A 228 -3.00 -9.75 16.22
N VAL A 229 -2.70 -9.47 14.95
CA VAL A 229 -1.47 -9.92 14.30
C VAL A 229 -0.63 -8.71 13.96
N VAL A 230 0.68 -8.81 14.19
CA VAL A 230 1.67 -7.87 13.64
C VAL A 230 2.56 -8.59 12.63
N ALA A 231 2.78 -7.99 11.47
CA ALA A 231 3.71 -8.46 10.45
C ALA A 231 4.75 -7.38 10.11
N PRO A 232 6.04 -7.73 9.98
CA PRO A 232 7.08 -6.78 9.65
C PRO A 232 7.12 -6.49 8.14
N LEU A 233 7.38 -5.24 7.79
CA LEU A 233 7.71 -4.83 6.42
C LEU A 233 9.22 -4.87 6.24
N VAL A 234 9.70 -6.00 5.71
CA VAL A 234 11.14 -6.27 5.56
C VAL A 234 11.67 -5.69 4.24
N GLN A 235 12.81 -5.01 4.29
CA GLN A 235 13.58 -4.57 3.12
C GLN A 235 15.04 -4.99 3.30
N GLY A 236 15.49 -5.97 2.50
CA GLY A 236 16.82 -6.55 2.69
C GLY A 236 16.95 -7.20 4.07
N SER A 237 17.89 -6.72 4.89
CA SER A 237 18.08 -7.18 6.28
C SER A 237 17.25 -6.41 7.31
N ASP A 238 16.61 -5.31 6.91
CA ASP A 238 16.06 -4.32 7.82
C ASP A 238 14.54 -4.37 7.82
N VAL A 239 13.93 -3.93 8.92
CA VAL A 239 12.47 -3.82 9.05
C VAL A 239 12.13 -2.34 9.02
N MET A 240 11.39 -1.94 7.99
CA MET A 240 11.03 -0.53 7.74
C MET A 240 9.81 -0.09 8.56
N GLY A 241 8.99 -1.06 8.97
CA GLY A 241 7.67 -0.80 9.48
C GLY A 241 6.94 -2.06 9.91
N PHE A 242 5.72 -1.88 10.39
CA PHE A 242 4.81 -2.96 10.75
C PHE A 242 3.44 -2.75 10.13
N LEU A 243 2.79 -3.86 9.82
CA LEU A 243 1.35 -3.93 9.60
C LEU A 243 0.72 -4.64 10.78
N HIS A 244 -0.26 -4.00 11.42
CA HIS A 244 -1.10 -4.61 12.44
C HIS A 244 -2.52 -4.80 11.91
N ILE A 245 -3.16 -5.91 12.24
CA ILE A 245 -4.58 -6.14 11.95
C ILE A 245 -5.30 -6.73 13.15
N ASP A 246 -6.60 -6.44 13.23
CA ASP A 246 -7.53 -7.11 14.13
C ASP A 246 -8.97 -7.08 13.58
N HIS A 247 -9.88 -7.67 14.37
CA HIS A 247 -11.31 -7.72 14.10
C HIS A 247 -12.16 -6.87 15.06
N TYR A 248 -11.57 -6.05 15.92
CA TYR A 248 -12.35 -5.21 16.83
C TYR A 248 -13.25 -4.23 16.02
N PRO A 249 -14.51 -3.96 16.44
CA PRO A 249 -15.15 -4.35 17.70
C PRO A 249 -15.88 -5.69 17.70
N GLU A 250 -15.65 -6.55 16.70
CA GLU A 250 -16.24 -7.89 16.71
C GLU A 250 -15.70 -8.74 17.86
N THR A 251 -16.49 -9.74 18.25
CA THR A 251 -16.06 -10.75 19.22
C THR A 251 -15.06 -11.74 18.63
N THR A 252 -15.01 -11.88 17.30
CA THR A 252 -14.10 -12.77 16.58
C THR A 252 -12.65 -12.41 16.87
N ARG A 253 -11.84 -13.39 17.26
CA ARG A 253 -10.40 -13.21 17.44
C ARG A 253 -9.65 -13.52 16.15
N VAL A 254 -8.43 -13.00 16.06
CA VAL A 254 -7.53 -13.35 14.97
C VAL A 254 -6.97 -14.76 15.15
N ASP A 255 -6.74 -15.44 14.03
CA ASP A 255 -6.22 -16.81 14.00
C ASP A 255 -4.95 -16.96 13.14
N GLU A 256 -4.52 -18.20 12.92
CA GLU A 256 -3.36 -18.51 12.10
C GLU A 256 -3.59 -18.20 10.61
N ALA A 257 -4.83 -18.34 10.12
CA ALA A 257 -5.15 -17.99 8.75
C ALA A 257 -5.05 -16.47 8.54
N ASP A 258 -5.50 -15.66 9.50
CA ASP A 258 -5.30 -14.22 9.53
C ASP A 258 -3.81 -13.86 9.51
N ARG A 259 -3.00 -14.54 10.33
CA ARG A 259 -1.54 -14.36 10.36
C ARG A 259 -0.92 -14.63 9.00
N ASP A 260 -1.31 -15.74 8.37
CA ASP A 260 -0.70 -16.18 7.12
C ASP A 260 -1.13 -15.30 5.93
N VAL A 261 -2.38 -14.80 5.93
CA VAL A 261 -2.84 -13.80 4.95
C VAL A 261 -2.12 -12.47 5.14
N LEU A 262 -1.98 -11.98 6.38
CA LEU A 262 -1.26 -10.74 6.65
C LEU A 262 0.22 -10.87 6.26
N TRP A 263 0.83 -12.01 6.54
CA TRP A 263 2.22 -12.25 6.18
C TRP A 263 2.44 -12.26 4.67
N ALA A 264 1.61 -12.99 3.92
CA ALA A 264 1.66 -12.99 2.46
C ALA A 264 1.47 -11.58 1.89
N PHE A 265 0.59 -10.78 2.49
CA PHE A 265 0.41 -9.38 2.12
C PHE A 265 1.64 -8.53 2.45
N ALA A 266 2.17 -8.61 3.67
CA ALA A 266 3.31 -7.84 4.13
C ALA A 266 4.57 -8.11 3.28
N ASP A 267 4.86 -9.38 3.01
CA ASP A 267 5.98 -9.81 2.18
C ASP A 267 5.86 -9.29 0.74
N GLY A 268 4.69 -9.50 0.11
CA GLY A 268 4.42 -8.98 -1.23
C GLY A 268 4.44 -7.46 -1.31
N PHE A 269 3.89 -6.78 -0.29
CA PHE A 269 3.87 -5.33 -0.19
C PHE A 269 5.28 -4.76 -0.08
N SER A 270 6.13 -5.35 0.77
CA SER A 270 7.55 -5.00 0.90
C SER A 270 8.27 -5.00 -0.44
N HIS A 271 8.09 -6.07 -1.24
CA HIS A 271 8.70 -6.16 -2.56
C HIS A 271 8.16 -5.11 -3.55
N ILE A 272 6.86 -4.83 -3.51
CA ILE A 272 6.24 -3.81 -4.36
C ILE A 272 6.74 -2.41 -3.97
N TYR A 273 6.80 -2.12 -2.67
CA TYR A 273 7.30 -0.86 -2.13
C TYR A 273 8.75 -0.63 -2.51
N GLN A 274 9.62 -1.62 -2.31
CA GLN A 274 11.04 -1.52 -2.69
C GLN A 274 11.19 -1.24 -4.20
N ARG A 275 10.42 -1.92 -5.05
CA ARG A 275 10.44 -1.66 -6.49
C ARG A 275 10.00 -0.24 -6.82
N ALA A 276 8.91 0.24 -6.21
CA ALA A 276 8.41 1.59 -6.42
C ALA A 276 9.42 2.64 -5.97
N ALA A 277 10.03 2.47 -4.79
CA ALA A 277 11.06 3.37 -4.27
C ALA A 277 12.28 3.45 -5.19
N LEU A 278 12.72 2.32 -5.75
CA LEU A 278 13.83 2.29 -6.72
C LEU A 278 13.47 3.03 -8.02
N LEU A 279 12.28 2.81 -8.57
CA LEU A 279 11.84 3.49 -9.79
C LEU A 279 11.63 5.00 -9.57
N GLU A 280 11.13 5.38 -8.40
CA GLU A 280 10.95 6.77 -8.00
C GLU A 280 12.31 7.48 -7.85
N ASN A 281 13.29 6.84 -7.22
CA ASN A 281 14.65 7.34 -7.13
C ASN A 281 15.32 7.49 -8.52
N LEU A 282 15.17 6.49 -9.40
CA LEU A 282 15.70 6.58 -10.77
C LEU A 282 15.06 7.72 -11.59
N ARG A 283 13.76 7.96 -11.42
CA ARG A 283 13.08 9.11 -12.05
C ARG A 283 13.65 10.43 -11.51
N GLN A 284 13.82 10.54 -10.19
CA GLN A 284 14.40 11.73 -9.57
C GLN A 284 15.84 11.99 -10.05
N GLN A 285 16.67 10.94 -10.15
CA GLN A 285 18.03 11.05 -10.68
C GLN A 285 18.06 11.47 -12.14
N ARG A 286 17.21 10.87 -12.98
CA ARG A 286 17.06 11.24 -14.40
C ARG A 286 16.68 12.72 -14.54
N ASP A 287 15.73 13.18 -13.74
CA ASP A 287 15.25 14.56 -13.81
C ASP A 287 16.33 15.54 -13.32
N THR A 288 17.09 15.18 -12.28
CA THR A 288 18.26 15.95 -11.82
C THR A 288 19.34 16.06 -12.91
N ILE A 289 19.68 14.95 -13.58
CA ILE A 289 20.67 14.95 -14.67
C ILE A 289 20.19 15.81 -15.84
N ARG A 290 18.89 15.71 -16.18
CA ARG A 290 18.29 16.55 -17.22
C ARG A 290 18.44 18.03 -16.90
N ASP A 291 18.12 18.44 -15.68
CA ASP A 291 18.22 19.85 -15.26
C ASP A 291 19.68 20.35 -15.27
N MET A 292 20.63 19.51 -14.85
CA MET A 292 22.07 19.85 -14.94
C MET A 292 22.54 20.03 -16.39
N LEU A 293 22.13 19.15 -17.31
CA LEU A 293 22.50 19.25 -18.72
C LEU A 293 21.94 20.53 -19.36
N ILE A 294 20.67 20.85 -19.08
CA ILE A 294 20.04 22.08 -19.56
C ILE A 294 20.82 23.31 -19.05
N THR A 295 21.11 23.34 -17.75
CA THR A 295 21.90 24.44 -17.16
C THR A 295 23.28 24.57 -17.80
N THR A 296 23.92 23.45 -18.15
CA THR A 296 25.24 23.45 -18.80
C THR A 296 25.17 23.98 -20.23
N VAL A 297 24.14 23.60 -20.99
CA VAL A 297 23.91 24.12 -22.34
C VAL A 297 23.69 25.63 -22.30
N ASP A 298 22.85 26.11 -21.38
CA ASP A 298 22.59 27.54 -21.20
C ASP A 298 23.89 28.32 -20.91
N GLN A 299 24.80 27.76 -20.11
CA GLN A 299 26.10 28.36 -19.84
C GLN A 299 27.02 28.39 -21.07
N ILE A 300 26.99 27.35 -21.91
CA ILE A 300 27.75 27.32 -23.17
C ILE A 300 27.22 28.38 -24.14
N ASP A 301 25.89 28.50 -24.26
CA ASP A 301 25.26 29.52 -25.09
C ASP A 301 25.62 30.93 -24.61
N ASP A 302 25.59 31.18 -23.30
CA ASP A 302 26.03 32.45 -22.70
C ASP A 302 27.49 32.77 -23.01
N LEU A 303 28.38 31.77 -22.98
CA LEU A 303 29.80 31.95 -23.34
C LEU A 303 30.00 32.24 -24.84
N CYS A 304 29.24 31.56 -25.71
CA CYS A 304 29.29 31.80 -27.15
C CYS A 304 28.84 33.24 -27.49
N ASP A 305 27.77 33.72 -26.86
CA ASP A 305 27.25 35.07 -27.06
C ASP A 305 28.26 36.15 -26.59
N LEU A 306 29.00 35.92 -25.50
CA LEU A 306 30.08 36.81 -25.05
C LEU A 306 31.25 36.87 -26.05
N GLY A 307 31.49 35.80 -26.81
CA GLY A 307 32.52 35.73 -27.85
C GLY A 307 32.17 36.54 -29.11
N THR A 308 30.88 36.68 -29.42
CA THR A 308 30.42 37.46 -30.59
C THR A 308 30.55 38.97 -30.40
N ASP A 309 30.44 39.47 -29.17
CA ASP A 309 30.61 40.91 -28.88
C ASP A 309 32.08 41.37 -28.96
N ALA A 310 33.03 40.48 -28.69
CA ALA A 310 34.46 40.80 -28.80
C ALA A 310 34.93 40.95 -30.27
N ALA A 311 34.27 40.30 -31.22
CA ALA A 311 34.59 40.42 -32.64
C ALA A 311 34.13 41.77 -33.24
N ALA A 312 33.08 42.37 -32.67
CA ALA A 312 32.56 43.68 -33.09
C ALA A 312 33.47 44.85 -32.70
N TRP A 313 34.45 44.65 -31.82
CA TRP A 313 35.42 45.69 -31.40
C TRP A 313 36.76 45.65 -32.15
N SER A 314 36.92 44.76 -33.14
CA SER A 314 38.17 44.68 -33.93
C SER A 314 38.10 45.29 -35.34
N SER A 315 36.95 45.82 -35.76
CA SER A 315 36.74 46.32 -37.13
C SER A 315 36.63 47.84 -37.27
N ASP A 316 36.94 48.64 -36.24
CA ASP A 316 36.78 50.10 -36.29
C ASP A 316 38.06 50.90 -36.07
N ASP A 317 39.17 50.43 -36.65
CA ASP A 317 40.39 51.25 -36.75
C ASP A 317 41.04 51.10 -38.13
N ARG A 318 40.38 51.69 -39.14
CA ARG A 318 40.95 52.31 -40.36
C ARG A 318 39.87 52.59 -41.41
N ALA A 319 39.32 53.81 -41.40
CA ALA A 319 39.30 54.70 -42.57
C ALA A 319 38.45 55.95 -42.27
N ASN A 320 39.14 57.08 -42.26
CA ASN A 320 38.64 58.42 -42.06
C ASN A 320 38.07 58.99 -43.38
N GLY A 321 37.00 59.79 -43.32
CA GLY A 321 36.86 60.98 -44.16
C GLY A 321 35.59 61.16 -45.02
N HIS A 322 34.72 62.09 -44.57
CA HIS A 322 33.71 62.89 -45.31
C HIS A 322 32.54 62.12 -45.98
N ASP A 323 31.26 62.51 -45.85
CA ASP A 323 30.65 63.82 -46.04
C ASP A 323 29.20 63.88 -45.44
N LEU A 324 28.70 65.08 -45.21
CA LEU A 324 27.42 65.43 -44.54
C LEU A 324 26.17 65.20 -45.44
N GLY A 325 25.07 64.65 -44.89
CA GLY A 325 23.75 64.75 -45.55
C GLY A 325 22.61 63.85 -45.05
N ALA A 326 21.81 64.38 -44.11
CA ALA A 326 20.34 64.25 -43.92
C ALA A 326 19.60 62.88 -43.99
N ALA A 327 18.93 62.57 -42.86
CA ALA A 327 17.51 62.17 -42.65
C ALA A 327 17.29 60.83 -41.90
N PRO A 328 16.37 60.79 -40.91
CA PRO A 328 16.11 59.62 -40.08
C PRO A 328 15.01 58.74 -40.69
N GLY A 329 15.30 57.47 -40.96
CA GLY A 329 14.25 56.53 -41.37
C GLY A 329 14.78 55.16 -41.76
N SER A 330 14.13 54.13 -41.21
CA SER A 330 14.26 52.69 -41.47
C SER A 330 15.27 51.92 -40.62
N HIS A 331 14.87 51.62 -39.38
CA HIS A 331 15.26 50.36 -38.76
C HIS A 331 14.61 49.23 -39.58
N ALA A 332 15.41 48.53 -40.39
CA ALA A 332 15.03 47.22 -40.88
C ALA A 332 14.66 46.33 -39.67
N PRO A 333 13.60 45.51 -39.72
CA PRO A 333 13.29 44.62 -38.61
C PRO A 333 14.45 43.64 -38.48
N HIS A 334 15.18 43.71 -37.37
CA HIS A 334 16.05 42.62 -36.96
C HIS A 334 15.16 41.38 -36.86
N ARG A 335 15.25 40.49 -37.84
CA ARG A 335 14.66 39.16 -37.74
C ARG A 335 15.41 38.47 -36.62
N VAL A 336 14.79 38.43 -35.45
CA VAL A 336 15.32 37.68 -34.31
C VAL A 336 15.26 36.20 -34.68
N GLU A 337 16.42 35.59 -34.92
CA GLU A 337 16.50 34.16 -35.21
C GLU A 337 16.32 33.37 -33.90
N LEU A 338 15.11 32.85 -33.71
CA LEU A 338 14.82 31.89 -32.66
C LEU A 338 15.09 30.47 -33.14
N THR A 339 15.55 29.63 -32.22
CA THR A 339 15.56 28.17 -32.42
C THR A 339 14.13 27.64 -32.56
N GLU A 340 13.98 26.44 -33.11
CA GLU A 340 12.67 25.78 -33.25
C GLU A 340 11.93 25.70 -31.91
N ARG A 341 12.68 25.38 -30.84
CA ARG A 341 12.13 25.25 -29.50
C ARG A 341 11.75 26.59 -28.86
N GLU A 342 12.57 27.62 -29.02
CA GLU A 342 12.21 28.98 -28.58
C GLU A 342 11.01 29.51 -29.36
N SER A 343 10.87 29.14 -30.63
CA SER A 343 9.70 29.51 -31.45
C SER A 343 8.42 28.84 -30.94
N GLU A 344 8.50 27.56 -30.55
CA GLU A 344 7.37 26.86 -29.89
C GLU A 344 6.97 27.51 -28.58
N VAL A 345 7.95 27.79 -27.72
CA VAL A 345 7.72 28.47 -26.44
C VAL A 345 7.14 29.86 -26.66
N LEU A 346 7.68 30.65 -27.59
CA LEU A 346 7.17 31.98 -27.93
C LEU A 346 5.72 31.92 -28.44
N ARG A 347 5.37 30.93 -29.29
CA ARG A 347 3.98 30.74 -29.76
C ARG A 347 3.02 30.52 -28.59
N LEU A 348 3.38 29.67 -27.63
CA LEU A 348 2.56 29.44 -26.44
C LEU A 348 2.59 30.63 -25.47
N MET A 349 3.66 31.43 -25.46
CA MET A 349 3.67 32.67 -24.71
C MET A 349 2.64 33.66 -25.23
N VAL A 350 2.55 33.78 -26.56
CA VAL A 350 1.60 34.65 -27.26
C VAL A 350 0.14 34.25 -27.01
N THR A 351 -0.15 32.96 -26.81
CA THR A 351 -1.50 32.51 -26.41
C THR A 351 -1.85 32.78 -24.95
N GLY A 352 -0.90 33.29 -24.15
CA GLY A 352 -1.10 33.60 -22.74
C GLY A 352 -0.82 32.43 -21.78
N ALA A 353 -0.31 31.29 -22.26
CA ALA A 353 -0.05 30.12 -21.43
C ALA A 353 1.01 30.40 -20.35
N SER A 354 0.73 30.03 -19.11
CA SER A 354 1.68 30.08 -18.00
C SER A 354 2.88 29.13 -18.23
N ASN A 355 3.98 29.34 -17.51
CA ASN A 355 5.15 28.47 -17.66
C ASN A 355 4.84 27.00 -17.31
N HIS A 356 3.88 26.77 -16.40
CA HIS A 356 3.36 25.45 -16.06
C HIS A 356 2.61 24.81 -17.24
N GLU A 357 1.68 25.54 -17.85
CA GLU A 357 0.92 25.04 -19.01
C GLU A 357 1.81 24.80 -20.24
N ILE A 358 2.82 25.66 -20.45
CA ILE A 358 3.83 25.45 -21.49
C ILE A 358 4.66 24.20 -21.20
N ALA A 359 5.04 23.98 -19.94
CA ALA A 359 5.82 22.82 -19.52
C ALA A 359 5.05 21.51 -19.78
N ASP A 360 3.76 21.50 -19.43
CA ASP A 360 2.87 20.36 -19.68
C ASP A 360 2.65 20.09 -21.18
N GLN A 361 2.36 21.14 -21.96
CA GLN A 361 2.10 20.99 -23.40
C GLN A 361 3.34 20.55 -24.17
N LEU A 362 4.52 21.01 -23.75
CA LEU A 362 5.78 20.72 -24.41
C LEU A 362 6.54 19.55 -23.77
N VAL A 363 5.98 18.92 -22.72
CA VAL A 363 6.54 17.80 -21.96
C VAL A 363 7.98 18.08 -21.48
N ILE A 364 8.18 19.23 -20.86
CA ILE A 364 9.44 19.70 -20.25
C ILE A 364 9.19 20.25 -18.85
N THR A 365 10.23 20.64 -18.11
CA THR A 365 10.06 21.22 -16.77
C THR A 365 9.78 22.72 -16.86
N GLU A 366 9.09 23.29 -15.86
CA GLU A 366 8.92 24.75 -15.76
C GLU A 366 10.25 25.51 -15.71
N GLY A 367 11.31 24.90 -15.16
CA GLY A 367 12.66 25.45 -15.16
C GLY A 367 13.19 25.61 -16.58
N THR A 368 13.02 24.59 -17.42
CA THR A 368 13.37 24.65 -18.85
C THR A 368 12.59 25.73 -19.58
N VAL A 369 11.28 25.87 -19.31
CA VAL A 369 10.47 26.95 -19.89
C VAL A 369 10.98 28.32 -19.46
N LYS A 370 11.31 28.51 -18.18
CA LYS A 370 11.88 29.78 -17.69
C LYS A 370 13.19 30.12 -18.38
N SER A 371 14.04 29.12 -18.66
CA SER A 371 15.28 29.33 -19.41
C SER A 371 15.02 29.75 -20.86
N HIS A 372 14.16 29.03 -21.58
CA HIS A 372 13.77 29.42 -22.94
C HIS A 372 13.14 30.82 -22.99
N VAL A 373 12.27 31.16 -22.03
CA VAL A 373 11.70 32.51 -21.90
C VAL A 373 12.82 33.54 -21.72
N LYS A 374 13.80 33.28 -20.85
CA LYS A 374 14.95 34.19 -20.63
C LYS A 374 15.76 34.41 -21.92
N HIS A 375 16.02 33.35 -22.69
CA HIS A 375 16.72 33.46 -23.97
C HIS A 375 15.91 34.21 -25.02
N ILE A 376 14.60 33.96 -25.12
CA ILE A 376 13.70 34.71 -25.99
C ILE A 376 13.72 36.20 -25.63
N LEU A 377 13.62 36.55 -24.33
CA LEU A 377 13.70 37.93 -23.87
C LEU A 377 15.03 38.58 -24.27
N ARG A 378 16.16 37.88 -24.07
CA ARG A 378 17.49 38.37 -24.47
C ARG A 378 17.56 38.61 -25.97
N LYS A 379 17.18 37.63 -26.79
CA LYS A 379 17.25 37.69 -28.26
C LYS A 379 16.33 38.76 -28.85
N TYR A 380 15.18 39.00 -28.22
CA TYR A 380 14.30 40.10 -28.59
C TYR A 380 14.75 41.45 -28.03
N GLY A 381 15.68 41.50 -27.07
CA GLY A 381 16.05 42.72 -26.32
C GLY A 381 14.95 43.18 -25.35
N ALA A 382 14.04 42.29 -24.95
CA ALA A 382 12.84 42.60 -24.20
C ALA A 382 13.10 42.53 -22.69
N VAL A 383 12.59 43.51 -21.95
CA VAL A 383 12.80 43.61 -20.50
C VAL A 383 11.83 42.71 -19.73
N ASN A 384 10.69 42.36 -20.34
CA ASN A 384 9.71 41.47 -19.74
C ASN A 384 8.89 40.69 -20.79
N ARG A 385 8.19 39.67 -20.30
CA ARG A 385 7.33 38.78 -21.10
C ARG A 385 6.30 39.52 -21.96
N ALA A 386 5.65 40.54 -21.42
CA ALA A 386 4.63 41.30 -22.14
C ALA A 386 5.25 42.06 -23.33
N GLN A 387 6.44 42.61 -23.15
CA GLN A 387 7.18 43.31 -24.19
C GLN A 387 7.63 42.36 -25.32
N ALA A 388 8.15 41.17 -24.98
CA ALA A 388 8.51 40.18 -26.00
C ALA A 388 7.30 39.68 -26.81
N ILE A 389 6.16 39.46 -26.15
CA ILE A 389 4.89 39.11 -26.82
C ILE A 389 4.45 40.25 -27.75
N ALA A 390 4.50 41.50 -27.29
CA ALA A 390 4.13 42.65 -28.10
C ALA A 390 4.99 42.79 -29.37
N TRP A 391 6.30 42.54 -29.26
CA TRP A 391 7.21 42.59 -30.42
C TRP A 391 7.05 41.39 -31.35
N ALA A 392 6.83 40.18 -30.82
CA ALA A 392 6.52 39.01 -31.64
C ALA A 392 5.26 39.22 -32.50
N LEU A 393 4.23 39.87 -31.95
CA LEU A 393 2.99 40.21 -32.66
C LEU A 393 3.16 41.31 -33.71
N GLN A 394 4.15 42.18 -33.58
CA GLN A 394 4.48 43.23 -34.58
C GLN A 394 5.35 42.71 -35.73
N SER A 395 5.98 41.54 -35.54
CA SER A 395 6.94 40.94 -36.47
C SER A 395 6.35 39.81 -37.33
N THR A 396 5.05 39.53 -37.14
CA THR A 396 4.25 38.54 -37.89
C THR A 396 3.38 39.29 -38.89
#